data_AF-A0A353CSZ2-F1
#
_entry.id   AF-A0A353CSZ2-F1
#
_cell.length_a   1.000
_cell.length_b   1.000
_cell.length_c   1.000
_cell.angle_alpha   90.00
_cell.angle_beta   90.00
_cell.angle_gamma   90.00
#
_symmetry.space_group_name_H-M   'P 1'
#
loop_
_entity.id
_entity.type
_entity.pdbx_description
1 polymer ?
#
loop_
_entity_poly.entity_id
_entity_poly.type
_entity_poly.pdbx_seq_one_letter_code
_entity_poly.pdbx_strand_id
1 'polypeptide(L)'
;MESAGRNFPSLGGGPGERIRAAAVHMAAAAGALEGRDFAAALEAQEAALRELEKGADGLMDYSAAMSAMSRPGGPSGSAYSPRDGGGRARIPGGGEYIPPEELRRRVLESLREPYPEEKKKAVEDYLRGVGR
;
A
#
# COMPACT_ATOMS: atom_id res chain seq x y z
N MET A 1 18.17 20.24 1.46
CA MET A 1 17.42 18.97 1.43
C MET A 1 15.95 19.33 1.33
N GLU A 2 15.47 19.55 0.11
CA GLU A 2 14.08 19.86 -0.17
C GLU A 2 13.29 18.55 -0.24
N SER A 3 12.37 18.38 0.69
CA SER A 3 11.41 17.28 0.69
C SER A 3 10.50 17.43 -0.52
N ALA A 4 10.65 16.52 -1.49
CA ALA A 4 9.75 16.38 -2.62
C ALA A 4 8.34 16.06 -2.11
N GLY A 5 7.54 17.12 -1.91
CA GLY A 5 6.11 17.03 -1.72
C GLY A 5 5.54 16.36 -2.95
N ARG A 6 5.04 15.13 -2.78
CA ARG A 6 4.23 14.48 -3.81
C ARG A 6 2.97 15.31 -3.94
N ASN A 7 2.93 16.16 -4.97
CA ASN A 7 1.73 16.91 -5.33
C ASN A 7 0.70 15.90 -5.80
N PHE A 8 -0.17 15.52 -4.88
CA PHE A 8 -1.46 14.94 -5.21
C PHE A 8 -2.26 16.00 -5.98
N PRO A 9 -3.03 15.62 -7.01
CA PRO A 9 -3.96 16.57 -7.63
C PRO A 9 -4.91 17.08 -6.55
N SER A 10 -4.67 18.32 -6.13
CA SER A 10 -5.47 19.06 -5.16
C SER A 10 -6.77 19.49 -5.83
N LEU A 11 -7.72 18.56 -5.90
CA LEU A 11 -9.11 18.91 -5.72
C LEU A 11 -9.33 18.73 -4.22
N GLY A 12 -9.52 19.85 -3.50
CA GLY A 12 -9.65 19.84 -2.04
C GLY A 12 -10.64 18.76 -1.57
N GLY A 13 -10.27 18.03 -0.52
CA GLY A 13 -11.04 16.92 0.02
C GLY A 13 -10.45 15.53 -0.21
N GLY A 14 -9.15 15.41 -0.52
CA GLY A 14 -8.49 14.12 -0.69
C GLY A 14 -8.50 13.25 0.59
N PRO A 15 -8.26 11.92 0.49
CA PRO A 15 -8.37 11.00 1.63
C PRO A 15 -7.55 11.42 2.86
N GLY A 16 -6.37 12.00 2.65
CA GLY A 16 -5.52 12.50 3.74
C GLY A 16 -6.10 13.71 4.48
N GLU A 17 -6.82 14.59 3.80
CA GLU A 17 -7.51 15.73 4.45
C GLU A 17 -8.72 15.26 5.24
N ARG A 18 -9.46 14.27 4.72
CA ARG A 18 -10.59 13.63 5.40
C ARG A 18 -10.17 12.90 6.68
N ILE A 19 -9.04 12.19 6.64
CA ILE A 19 -8.47 11.54 7.83
C ILE A 19 -8.05 12.58 8.88
N ARG A 20 -7.47 13.71 8.45
CA ARG A 20 -7.13 14.81 9.38
C ARG A 20 -8.38 15.45 10.00
N ALA A 21 -9.43 15.67 9.22
CA ALA A 21 -10.71 16.19 9.71
C ALA A 21 -11.33 15.23 10.74
N ALA A 22 -11.33 13.93 10.47
CA ALA A 22 -11.78 12.91 11.42
C ALA A 22 -10.98 12.92 12.73
N ALA A 23 -9.66 13.12 12.66
CA ALA A 23 -8.82 13.21 13.85
C ALA A 23 -9.17 14.41 14.74
N VAL A 24 -9.53 15.56 14.15
CA VAL A 24 -10.00 16.73 14.91
C VAL A 24 -11.29 16.41 15.67
N HIS A 25 -12.26 15.77 15.02
CA HIS A 25 -13.50 15.34 15.66
C HIS A 25 -13.27 14.30 16.76
N MET A 26 -12.33 13.36 16.56
CA MET A 26 -11.96 12.41 17.61
C MET A 26 -11.25 13.07 18.80
N ALA A 27 -10.44 14.11 18.58
CA ALA A 27 -9.87 14.89 19.67
C ALA A 27 -10.95 15.63 20.48
N ALA A 28 -11.97 16.18 19.79
CA ALA A 28 -13.12 16.79 20.46
C ALA A 28 -13.93 15.75 21.27
N ALA A 29 -14.13 14.55 20.73
CA ALA A 29 -14.78 13.46 21.45
C ALA A 29 -13.99 13.03 22.71
N ALA A 30 -12.66 12.96 22.62
CA ALA A 30 -11.81 12.65 23.76
C ALA A 30 -11.97 13.70 24.88
N GLY A 31 -11.96 14.99 24.53
CA GLY A 31 -12.21 16.07 25.50
C GLY A 31 -13.61 16.00 26.12
N ALA A 32 -14.64 15.67 25.34
CA ALA A 32 -16.00 15.49 25.85
C ALA A 32 -16.12 14.29 26.79
N LEU A 33 -15.42 13.17 26.50
CA LEU A 33 -15.36 12.01 27.38
C LEU A 33 -14.64 12.31 28.70
N GLU A 34 -13.55 13.08 28.67
CA GLU A 34 -12.88 13.58 29.88
C GLU A 34 -13.83 14.46 30.72
N GLY A 35 -14.63 15.29 30.07
CA GLY A 35 -15.71 16.08 30.68
C GLY A 35 -16.94 15.27 31.11
N ARG A 36 -16.99 13.96 30.82
CA ARG A 36 -18.15 13.06 31.03
C ARG A 36 -19.42 13.51 30.30
N ASP A 37 -19.26 14.29 29.23
CA ASP A 37 -20.33 14.66 28.32
C ASP A 37 -20.44 13.62 27.20
N PHE A 38 -21.22 12.58 27.46
CA PHE A 38 -21.38 11.47 26.53
C PHE A 38 -22.17 11.83 25.28
N ALA A 39 -23.06 12.84 25.35
CA ALA A 39 -23.84 13.27 24.20
C ALA A 39 -22.95 14.00 23.20
N ALA A 40 -22.16 14.96 23.66
CA ALA A 40 -21.20 15.67 22.82
C ALA A 40 -20.11 14.72 22.29
N ALA A 41 -19.67 13.74 23.09
CA ALA A 41 -18.72 12.73 22.64
C ALA A 41 -19.29 11.87 21.50
N LEU A 42 -20.56 11.44 21.61
CA LEU A 42 -21.22 10.63 20.59
C LEU A 42 -21.36 11.41 19.28
N GLU A 43 -21.84 12.66 19.33
CA GLU A 43 -21.97 13.51 18.13
C GLU A 43 -20.62 13.72 17.43
N ALA A 44 -19.56 13.97 18.21
CA ALA A 44 -18.22 14.14 17.67
C ALA A 44 -17.66 12.83 17.05
N GLN A 45 -17.96 11.66 17.64
CA GLN A 45 -17.59 10.37 17.07
C GLN A 45 -18.34 10.09 15.75
N GLU A 46 -19.64 10.39 15.68
CA GLU A 46 -20.42 10.26 14.45
C GLU A 46 -19.88 11.18 13.35
N ALA A 47 -19.52 12.42 13.69
CA ALA A 47 -18.90 13.35 12.75
C ALA A 47 -17.56 12.82 12.21
N ALA A 48 -16.73 12.23 13.09
CA ALA A 48 -15.48 11.59 12.68
C ALA A 48 -15.72 10.41 11.71
N LEU A 49 -16.71 9.57 11.99
CA LEU A 49 -17.07 8.44 11.13
C LEU A 49 -17.51 8.90 9.74
N ARG A 50 -18.35 9.95 9.66
CA ARG A 50 -18.80 10.51 8.37
C ARG A 50 -17.64 11.03 7.51
N GLU A 51 -16.61 11.61 8.12
CA GLU A 51 -15.42 12.04 7.37
C GLU A 51 -14.55 10.86 6.93
N LEU A 52 -14.45 9.80 7.75
CA LEU A 52 -13.74 8.57 7.37
C LEU A 52 -14.43 7.82 6.23
N GLU A 53 -15.77 7.74 6.22
CA GLU A 53 -16.53 7.14 5.12
C GLU A 53 -16.24 7.85 3.79
N LYS A 54 -16.30 9.19 3.78
CA LYS A 54 -15.92 9.99 2.60
C LYS A 54 -14.47 9.76 2.17
N GLY A 55 -13.57 9.55 3.14
CA GLY A 55 -12.17 9.24 2.88
C GLY A 55 -11.97 7.83 2.29
N ALA A 56 -12.79 6.86 2.71
CA ALA A 56 -12.75 5.49 2.22
C ALA A 56 -13.13 5.40 0.74
N ASP A 57 -14.18 6.11 0.34
CA ASP A 57 -14.62 6.18 -1.07
C ASP A 57 -13.48 6.69 -1.98
N GLY A 58 -12.85 7.81 -1.59
CA GLY A 58 -11.72 8.36 -2.35
C GLY A 58 -10.49 7.45 -2.38
N LEU A 59 -10.29 6.61 -1.37
CA LEU A 59 -9.20 5.62 -1.35
C LEU A 59 -9.50 4.43 -2.26
N MET A 60 -10.76 3.97 -2.31
CA MET A 60 -11.19 2.91 -3.22
C MET A 60 -11.09 3.35 -4.67
N ASP A 61 -11.50 4.58 -4.99
CA ASP A 61 -11.37 5.15 -6.34
C ASP A 61 -9.91 5.24 -6.79
N TYR A 62 -9.02 5.67 -5.89
CA TYR A 62 -7.59 5.70 -6.15
C TYR A 62 -7.01 4.29 -6.37
N SER A 63 -7.41 3.32 -5.56
CA SER A 63 -7.00 1.91 -5.70
C SER A 63 -7.48 1.31 -7.02
N ALA A 64 -8.73 1.60 -7.42
CA ALA A 64 -9.31 1.17 -8.68
C ALA A 64 -8.58 1.80 -9.89
N ALA A 65 -8.25 3.09 -9.83
CA ALA A 65 -7.49 3.78 -10.86
C ALA A 65 -6.05 3.22 -11.01
N MET A 66 -5.37 2.94 -9.90
CA MET A 66 -4.06 2.28 -9.87
C MET A 66 -4.12 0.86 -10.45
N SER A 67 -5.15 0.10 -10.11
CA SER A 67 -5.36 -1.26 -10.61
C SER A 67 -5.68 -1.28 -12.11
N ALA A 68 -6.43 -0.29 -12.60
CA ALA A 68 -6.73 -0.13 -14.04
C ALA A 68 -5.48 0.20 -14.87
N MET A 69 -4.57 1.03 -14.34
CA MET A 69 -3.28 1.32 -15.00
C MET A 69 -2.29 0.14 -14.96
N SER A 70 -2.52 -0.83 -14.07
CA SER A 70 -1.63 -1.99 -13.88
C SER A 70 -2.03 -3.21 -14.71
N ARG A 71 -3.08 -3.15 -15.54
CA ARG A 71 -3.45 -4.22 -16.47
C ARG A 71 -2.57 -4.21 -17.74
N PRO A 72 -1.71 -5.21 -17.98
CA PRO A 72 -1.03 -5.38 -19.25
C PRO A 72 -1.88 -6.26 -20.19
N GLY A 73 -2.30 -5.71 -21.34
CA GLY A 73 -2.83 -6.46 -22.49
C GLY A 73 -4.01 -5.77 -23.16
N GLY A 74 -4.01 -5.39 -24.44
CA GLY A 74 -3.07 -5.53 -25.58
C GLY A 74 -3.57 -4.60 -26.71
N PRO A 75 -3.29 -4.81 -28.02
CA PRO A 75 -2.38 -5.74 -28.68
C PRO A 75 -1.29 -5.04 -29.54
N SER A 76 -0.27 -5.82 -29.94
CA SER A 76 0.48 -5.70 -31.21
C SER A 76 0.70 -4.29 -31.79
N GLY A 77 1.84 -3.68 -31.46
CA GLY A 77 2.34 -2.49 -32.14
C GLY A 77 3.85 -2.50 -32.17
N SER A 78 4.41 -3.07 -33.24
CA SER A 78 5.82 -2.95 -33.60
C SER A 78 6.23 -1.47 -33.66
N ALA A 79 7.22 -1.08 -32.85
CA ALA A 79 8.06 0.07 -33.14
C ALA A 79 9.38 -0.05 -32.35
N TYR A 80 10.43 -0.49 -33.05
CA TYR A 80 11.81 -0.07 -32.82
C TYR A 80 11.84 1.46 -32.68
N SER A 81 12.36 2.06 -31.61
CA SER A 81 13.76 2.51 -31.41
C SER A 81 13.70 3.83 -30.58
N PRO A 82 14.80 4.47 -30.17
CA PRO A 82 16.01 3.97 -29.50
C PRO A 82 16.41 4.85 -28.27
N ARG A 83 17.38 4.35 -27.49
CA ARG A 83 18.41 5.02 -26.67
C ARG A 83 18.17 6.39 -25.98
N ASP A 84 18.68 6.39 -24.73
CA ASP A 84 19.10 7.51 -23.88
C ASP A 84 18.04 8.20 -23.02
N GLY A 85 18.31 8.18 -21.71
CA GLY A 85 17.63 9.02 -20.71
C GLY A 85 16.83 8.25 -19.66
N GLY A 86 17.51 7.76 -18.61
CA GLY A 86 16.92 7.64 -17.26
C GLY A 86 15.60 6.88 -17.10
N GLY A 87 15.36 5.83 -17.90
CA GLY A 87 14.13 5.04 -17.84
C GLY A 87 14.07 4.16 -16.59
N ARG A 88 12.88 4.08 -15.96
CA ARG A 88 12.56 3.07 -14.94
C ARG A 88 13.10 1.71 -15.37
N ALA A 89 14.03 1.15 -14.60
CA ALA A 89 14.56 -0.18 -14.86
C ALA A 89 13.38 -1.17 -14.94
N ARG A 90 13.20 -1.79 -16.11
CA ARG A 90 12.20 -2.83 -16.30
C ARG A 90 12.64 -4.03 -15.46
N ILE A 91 11.89 -4.31 -14.40
CA ILE A 91 12.08 -5.55 -13.63
C ILE A 91 11.64 -6.70 -14.55
N PRO A 92 12.51 -7.69 -14.81
CA PRO A 92 12.13 -8.83 -15.63
C PRO A 92 10.97 -9.59 -15.00
N GLY A 93 10.03 -10.08 -15.82
CA GLY A 93 8.94 -10.94 -15.35
C GLY A 93 9.45 -12.27 -14.77
N GLY A 94 8.59 -13.02 -14.10
CA GLY A 94 8.95 -14.25 -13.37
C GLY A 94 9.63 -15.38 -14.18
N GLY A 95 9.68 -15.28 -15.51
CA GLY A 95 10.44 -16.17 -16.40
C GLY A 95 11.55 -15.50 -17.23
N GLU A 96 11.71 -14.18 -17.12
CA GLU A 96 12.72 -13.41 -17.87
C GLU A 96 14.02 -13.23 -17.06
N TYR A 97 13.95 -13.34 -15.73
CA TYR A 97 15.13 -13.25 -14.87
C TYR A 97 15.85 -14.59 -14.77
N ILE A 98 17.10 -14.62 -15.22
CA ILE A 98 18.03 -15.71 -14.97
C ILE A 98 19.00 -15.24 -13.88
N PRO A 99 18.90 -15.74 -12.63
CA PRO A 99 19.78 -15.31 -11.56
C PRO A 99 21.25 -15.69 -11.83
N PRO A 100 22.22 -14.83 -11.48
CA PRO A 100 23.64 -15.15 -11.59
C PRO A 100 24.00 -16.43 -10.81
N GLU A 101 24.99 -17.17 -11.30
CA GLU A 101 25.39 -18.47 -10.73
C GLU A 101 25.75 -18.42 -9.25
N GLU A 102 26.43 -17.36 -8.83
CA GLU A 102 26.81 -17.15 -7.43
C GLU A 102 25.58 -16.99 -6.52
N LEU A 103 24.56 -16.28 -7.00
CA LEU A 103 23.31 -16.10 -6.27
C LEU A 103 22.53 -17.41 -6.19
N ARG A 104 22.46 -18.16 -7.31
CA ARG A 104 21.84 -19.50 -7.32
C ARG A 104 22.51 -20.42 -6.30
N ARG A 105 23.84 -20.41 -6.24
CA ARG A 105 24.61 -21.24 -5.30
C ARG A 105 24.33 -20.87 -3.84
N ARG A 106 24.35 -19.58 -3.50
CA ARG A 106 24.05 -19.11 -2.13
C ARG A 106 22.63 -19.45 -1.68
N VAL A 107 21.65 -19.32 -2.58
CA VAL A 107 20.27 -19.69 -2.27
C VAL A 107 20.16 -21.19 -2.00
N LEU A 108 20.75 -22.03 -2.86
CA LEU A 108 20.76 -23.48 -2.65
C LEU A 108 21.51 -23.91 -1.38
N GLU A 109 22.57 -23.20 -1.00
CA GLU A 109 23.26 -23.40 0.28
C GLU A 109 22.37 -22.99 1.47
N SER A 110 21.68 -21.86 1.39
CA SER A 110 20.76 -21.42 2.45
C SER A 110 19.56 -22.34 2.65
N LEU A 111 19.12 -23.04 1.59
CA LEU A 111 18.06 -24.06 1.67
C LEU A 111 18.53 -25.38 2.29
N ARG A 112 19.84 -25.63 2.33
CA ARG A 112 20.41 -26.81 2.99
C ARG A 112 20.52 -26.63 4.50
N GLU A 113 20.62 -25.40 4.97
CA GLU A 113 20.56 -25.11 6.39
C GLU A 113 19.12 -25.28 6.89
N PRO A 114 18.88 -26.11 7.91
CA PRO A 114 17.55 -26.22 8.49
C PRO A 114 17.13 -24.85 9.03
N TYR A 115 15.91 -24.43 8.71
CA TYR A 115 15.35 -23.19 9.27
C TYR A 115 15.51 -23.21 10.79
N PRO A 116 15.92 -22.07 11.40
CA PRO A 116 15.90 -21.94 12.85
C PRO A 116 14.54 -22.37 13.37
N GLU A 117 14.50 -23.27 14.37
CA GLU A 117 13.24 -23.85 14.89
C GLU A 117 12.23 -22.76 15.26
N GLU A 118 12.72 -21.61 15.74
CA GLU A 118 11.96 -20.40 16.08
C GLU A 118 11.11 -19.86 14.91
N LYS A 119 11.56 -20.06 13.67
CA LYS A 119 10.89 -19.56 12.46
C LYS A 119 10.04 -20.62 11.75
N LYS A 120 10.16 -21.90 12.10
CA LYS A 120 9.37 -22.98 11.47
C LYS A 120 7.88 -22.75 11.57
N LYS A 121 7.40 -22.36 12.75
CA LYS A 121 5.97 -22.11 12.99
C LYS A 121 5.40 -21.01 12.09
N ALA A 122 6.14 -19.92 11.91
CA ALA A 122 5.73 -18.82 11.03
C ALA A 122 5.69 -19.24 9.56
N VAL A 123 6.63 -20.09 9.13
CA VAL A 123 6.66 -20.64 7.77
C VAL A 123 5.50 -21.62 7.53
N GLU A 124 5.21 -22.50 8.50
CA GLU A 124 4.09 -23.44 8.43
C GLU A 124 2.73 -22.72 8.39
N ASP A 125 2.55 -21.69 9.21
CA ASP A 125 1.32 -20.87 9.23
C ASP A 125 1.13 -20.12 7.89
N TYR A 126 2.22 -19.61 7.31
CA TYR A 126 2.20 -18.97 5.99
C TYR A 126 1.82 -19.96 4.87
N LEU A 127 2.46 -21.13 4.81
CA LEU A 127 2.18 -22.15 3.79
C LEU A 127 0.75 -22.68 3.89
N ARG A 128 0.21 -22.81 5.10
CA ARG A 128 -1.19 -23.20 5.33
C ARG A 128 -2.19 -22.16 4.80
N GLY A 129 -1.83 -20.88 4.84
CA GLY A 129 -2.66 -19.78 4.33
C GLY A 129 -2.66 -19.64 2.81
N VAL A 130 -1.56 -19.98 2.13
CA VAL A 130 -1.41 -19.85 0.67
C VAL A 130 -2.01 -21.04 -0.10
N GLY A 131 -2.19 -22.19 0.56
CA GLY A 131 -2.80 -23.39 -0.05
C GLY A 131 -4.33 -23.44 -0.03
N ARG A 132 -5.03 -22.33 0.28
CA ARG A 132 -6.49 -22.21 0.20
C ARG A 132 -6.92 -21.33 -0.97
#